data_AF-A0A8T3VHR6-F1
#
_entry.id   AF-A0A8T3VHR6-F1
#
_cell.length_a   1.000
_cell.length_b   1.000
_cell.length_c   1.000
_cell.angle_alpha   90.00
_cell.angle_beta   90.00
_cell.angle_gamma   90.00
#
_symmetry.space_group_name_H-M   'P 1'
#
loop_
_entity.id
_entity.type
_entity.pdbx_description
1 polymer ?
#
loop_
_entity_poly.entity_id
_entity_poly.type
_entity_poly.pdbx_seq_one_letter_code
_entity_poly.pdbx_strand_id
1 'polypeptide(L)'
;MKKFLKVALNPQWKIIVVIFVLLIFQTILQMEIIDLFGDALSGVKNQNIGLLFKSGLSMLIFTVCSMISMYAISRLSVRVSSNATFNIREKIFYILMN
;
A
#
# COMPACT_ATOMS: atom_id res chain seq x y z
N MET A 1 -20.90 -3.38 18.20
CA MET A 1 -19.75 -3.26 17.27
C MET A 1 -19.93 -3.95 15.92
N LYS A 2 -20.15 -5.28 15.83
CA LYS A 2 -20.21 -6.01 14.54
C LYS A 2 -21.23 -5.46 13.53
N LYS A 3 -22.42 -5.01 13.99
CA LYS A 3 -23.44 -4.38 13.11
C LYS A 3 -22.96 -3.05 12.51
N PHE A 4 -22.24 -2.23 13.27
CA PHE A 4 -21.72 -0.94 12.78
C PHE A 4 -20.56 -1.14 11.79
N LEU A 5 -19.65 -2.09 12.07
CA LEU A 5 -18.59 -2.48 11.12
C LEU A 5 -19.17 -2.96 9.79
N LYS A 6 -20.24 -3.77 9.84
CA LYS A 6 -20.91 -4.28 8.64
C LYS A 6 -21.61 -3.16 7.86
N VAL A 7 -22.09 -2.10 8.50
CA VAL A 7 -22.67 -0.95 7.78
C VAL A 7 -21.56 -0.08 7.17
N ALA A 8 -20.47 0.11 7.89
CA ALA A 8 -19.39 0.99 7.48
C ALA A 8 -18.56 0.42 6.32
N LEU A 9 -18.20 -0.87 6.40
CA LEU A 9 -17.19 -1.48 5.53
C LEU A 9 -17.79 -2.33 4.40
N ASN A 10 -19.01 -2.86 4.57
CA ASN A 10 -19.65 -3.68 3.52
C ASN A 10 -19.90 -2.94 2.21
N PRO A 11 -20.16 -1.61 2.17
CA PRO A 11 -20.25 -0.88 0.90
C PRO A 11 -18.90 -0.76 0.17
N GLN A 12 -17.77 -0.88 0.88
CA GLN A 12 -16.44 -0.60 0.37
C GLN A 12 -15.51 -1.81 0.31
N TRP A 13 -16.06 -3.01 0.49
CA TRP A 13 -15.29 -4.25 0.54
C TRP A 13 -14.38 -4.46 -0.67
N LYS A 14 -14.84 -4.09 -1.88
CA LYS A 14 -14.04 -4.19 -3.11
C LYS A 14 -12.78 -3.32 -3.05
N ILE A 15 -12.91 -2.10 -2.53
CA ILE A 15 -11.78 -1.16 -2.40
C ILE A 15 -10.80 -1.67 -1.34
N ILE A 16 -11.31 -2.25 -0.25
CA ILE A 16 -10.49 -2.86 0.81
C ILE A 16 -9.67 -4.02 0.25
N VAL A 17 -10.27 -4.87 -0.60
CA VAL A 17 -9.53 -5.96 -1.29
C VAL A 17 -8.45 -5.40 -2.21
N VAL A 18 -8.73 -4.32 -2.96
CA VAL A 18 -7.71 -3.67 -3.80
C VAL A 18 -6.55 -3.11 -2.96
N ILE A 19 -6.84 -2.44 -1.84
CA ILE A 19 -5.82 -1.95 -0.90
C ILE A 19 -4.98 -3.12 -0.39
N PHE A 20 -5.60 -4.24 -0.04
CA PHE A 20 -4.90 -5.44 0.44
C PHE A 20 -3.95 -6.01 -0.62
N VAL A 21 -4.39 -6.13 -1.87
CA VAL A 21 -3.53 -6.59 -2.97
C VAL A 21 -2.37 -5.63 -3.20
N LEU A 22 -2.62 -4.32 -3.18
CA LEU A 22 -1.56 -3.31 -3.31
C LEU A 22 -0.55 -3.37 -2.16
N LEU A 23 -0.99 -3.67 -0.93
CA LEU A 23 -0.10 -3.87 0.21
C LEU A 23 0.80 -5.10 0.03
N ILE A 24 0.27 -6.22 -0.46
CA ILE A 24 1.10 -7.40 -0.77
C ILE A 24 2.13 -7.05 -1.85
N PHE A 25 1.70 -6.37 -2.91
CA PHE A 25 2.59 -5.91 -3.97
C PHE A 25 3.68 -4.97 -3.43
N GLN A 26 3.32 -4.05 -2.52
CA GLN A 26 4.26 -3.15 -1.86
C GLN A 26 5.32 -3.91 -1.05
N THR A 27 4.94 -4.96 -0.33
CA THR A 27 5.88 -5.80 0.41
C THR A 27 6.84 -6.53 -0.52
N ILE A 28 6.36 -7.07 -1.64
CA ILE A 28 7.21 -7.73 -2.64
C ILE A 28 8.24 -6.74 -3.19
N LEU A 29 7.83 -5.53 -3.56
CA LEU A 29 8.75 -4.50 -4.04
C LEU A 29 9.83 -4.14 -3.00
N GLN A 30 9.47 -4.08 -1.72
CA GLN A 30 10.43 -3.81 -0.65
C GLN A 30 11.46 -4.93 -0.49
N MET A 31 11.04 -6.20 -0.62
CA MET A 31 11.96 -7.34 -0.58
C MET A 31 12.95 -7.30 -1.77
N GLU A 32 12.47 -7.04 -2.98
CA GLU A 32 13.33 -6.91 -4.17
C GLU A 32 14.38 -5.80 -4.01
N ILE A 33 14.02 -4.66 -3.41
CA ILE A 33 14.98 -3.58 -3.13
C ILE A 33 16.07 -4.05 -2.15
N ILE A 34 15.70 -4.83 -1.13
CA ILE A 34 16.64 -5.39 -0.15
C ILE A 34 17.60 -6.38 -0.83
N ASP A 35 17.09 -7.25 -1.69
CA ASP A 35 17.89 -8.24 -2.41
C ASP A 35 18.88 -7.55 -3.35
N LEU A 36 18.42 -6.56 -4.12
CA LEU A 36 19.29 -5.73 -4.96
C LEU A 36 20.35 -4.99 -4.15
N PHE A 37 20.08 -4.70 -2.87
CA PHE A 37 21.05 -4.06 -1.99
C PHE A 37 22.17 -5.01 -1.59
N GLY A 38 21.83 -6.27 -1.34
CA GLY A 38 22.81 -7.35 -1.21
C GLY A 38 23.69 -7.51 -2.46
N ASP A 39 23.08 -7.44 -3.64
CA ASP A 39 23.81 -7.49 -4.92
C ASP A 39 24.74 -6.30 -5.08
N ALA A 40 24.26 -5.08 -4.82
CA ALA A 40 25.09 -3.87 -4.89
C ALA A 40 26.29 -3.95 -3.92
N LEU A 41 26.09 -4.41 -2.69
CA LEU A 41 27.16 -4.64 -1.71
C LEU A 41 28.20 -5.66 -2.22
N SER A 42 27.72 -6.74 -2.85
CA SER A 42 28.59 -7.74 -3.49
C SER A 42 29.36 -7.15 -4.67
N GLY A 43 28.72 -6.24 -5.43
CA GLY A 43 29.35 -5.44 -6.49
C GLY A 43 30.47 -4.55 -5.96
N VAL A 44 30.28 -3.88 -4.81
CA VAL A 44 31.33 -3.11 -4.13
C VAL A 44 32.49 -4.01 -3.74
N LYS A 45 32.20 -5.14 -3.07
CA LYS A 45 33.22 -6.09 -2.61
C LYS A 45 34.09 -6.60 -3.76
N ASN A 46 33.47 -6.89 -4.91
CA ASN A 46 34.15 -7.43 -6.07
C ASN A 46 34.66 -6.35 -7.05
N GLN A 47 34.57 -5.06 -6.69
CA GLN A 47 34.88 -3.91 -7.55
C GLN A 47 34.19 -3.97 -8.93
N ASN A 48 33.02 -4.60 -8.99
CA ASN A 48 32.25 -4.76 -10.22
C ASN A 48 31.29 -3.59 -10.39
N ILE A 49 31.78 -2.55 -11.06
CA ILE A 49 31.05 -1.31 -11.34
C ILE A 49 29.79 -1.56 -12.18
N GLY A 50 29.82 -2.53 -13.10
CA GLY A 50 28.67 -2.87 -13.94
C GLY A 50 27.50 -3.46 -13.13
N LEU A 51 27.81 -4.34 -12.18
CA LEU A 51 26.82 -4.91 -11.28
C LEU A 51 26.24 -3.84 -10.35
N LEU A 52 27.09 -2.96 -9.81
CA LEU A 52 26.68 -1.80 -9.01
C LEU A 52 25.71 -0.88 -9.76
N PHE A 53 26.04 -0.52 -11.00
CA PHE A 53 25.21 0.37 -11.81
C PHE A 53 23.87 -0.29 -12.16
N LYS A 54 23.88 -1.57 -12.53
CA LYS A 54 22.66 -2.33 -12.84
C LYS A 54 21.75 -2.44 -11.63
N SER A 55 22.27 -2.87 -10.48
CA SER A 55 21.49 -3.00 -9.25
C SER A 55 20.97 -1.64 -8.76
N GLY A 56 21.78 -0.58 -8.83
CA GLY A 56 21.36 0.77 -8.48
C GLY A 56 20.25 1.32 -9.38
N LEU A 57 20.34 1.10 -10.70
CA LEU A 57 19.29 1.49 -11.64
C LEU A 57 17.98 0.72 -11.37
N SER A 58 18.07 -0.59 -11.15
CA SER A 58 16.92 -1.43 -10.81
C SER A 58 16.28 -0.99 -9.50
N MET A 59 17.05 -0.69 -8.45
CA MET A 59 16.52 -0.15 -7.19
C MET A 59 15.74 1.14 -7.38
N LEU A 60 16.24 2.03 -8.25
CA LEU A 60 15.59 3.32 -8.51
C LEU A 60 14.19 3.09 -9.12
N ILE A 61 14.08 2.16 -10.08
CA ILE A 61 12.82 1.76 -10.70
C ILE A 61 11.86 1.18 -9.65
N PHE A 62 12.32 0.20 -8.85
CA PHE A 62 11.50 -0.42 -7.82
C PHE A 62 11.05 0.59 -6.75
N THR A 63 11.90 1.56 -6.41
CA THR A 63 11.58 2.64 -5.47
C THR A 63 10.49 3.55 -6.03
N VAL A 64 10.55 3.94 -7.30
CA VAL A 64 9.49 4.74 -7.93
C VAL A 64 8.17 3.97 -7.98
N CYS A 65 8.19 2.70 -8.36
CA CYS A 65 7.00 1.84 -8.32
C CYS A 65 6.41 1.73 -6.91
N SER A 66 7.27 1.57 -5.90
CA SER A 66 6.90 1.53 -4.49
C SER A 66 6.25 2.83 -4.02
N MET A 67 6.78 4.00 -4.43
CA MET A 67 6.17 5.30 -4.14
C MET A 67 4.76 5.43 -4.75
N ILE A 68 4.58 5.01 -6.01
CA ILE A 68 3.28 5.06 -6.69
C ILE A 68 2.25 4.17 -5.98
N SER A 69 2.63 2.94 -5.65
CA SER A 69 1.79 2.00 -4.91
C SER A 69 1.39 2.56 -3.54
N MET A 70 2.36 3.11 -2.79
CA MET A 70 2.12 3.70 -1.47
C MET A 70 1.21 4.93 -1.54
N TYR A 71 1.36 5.77 -2.57
CA TYR A 71 0.45 6.89 -2.83
C TYR A 71 -0.98 6.41 -3.11
N ALA A 72 -1.15 5.38 -3.95
CA ALA A 72 -2.46 4.79 -4.25
C ALA A 72 -3.13 4.21 -2.99
N ILE A 73 -2.37 3.43 -2.20
CA ILE A 73 -2.84 2.87 -0.92
C ILE A 73 -3.31 3.99 0.01
N SER A 74 -2.52 5.05 0.17
CA SER A 74 -2.85 6.19 1.02
C SER A 74 -4.17 6.86 0.60
N ARG A 75 -4.30 7.20 -0.70
CA ARG A 75 -5.51 7.85 -1.24
C ARG A 75 -6.75 6.98 -1.11
N LEU A 76 -6.63 5.68 -1.41
CA LEU A 76 -7.73 4.73 -1.27
C LEU A 76 -8.13 4.53 0.19
N SER A 77 -7.16 4.45 1.10
CA SER A 77 -7.42 4.29 2.53
C SER A 77 -8.15 5.49 3.12
N VAL A 78 -7.77 6.71 2.73
CA VAL A 78 -8.50 7.93 3.10
C VAL A 78 -9.93 7.89 2.58
N ARG A 79 -10.15 7.52 1.32
CA ARG A 79 -11.49 7.39 0.75
C ARG A 79 -12.32 6.35 1.51
N VAL A 80 -11.72 5.25 1.95
CA VAL A 80 -12.43 4.22 2.72
C VAL A 80 -12.78 4.72 4.12
N SER A 81 -11.85 5.34 4.82
CA SER A 81 -12.08 5.81 6.19
C SER A 81 -13.10 6.96 6.25
N SER A 82 -13.04 7.90 5.30
CA SER A 82 -14.01 9.01 5.21
C SER A 82 -15.42 8.51 4.96
N ASN A 83 -15.60 7.60 3.99
CA ASN A 83 -16.92 7.07 3.65
C ASN A 83 -17.48 6.16 4.75
N ALA A 84 -16.63 5.33 5.37
CA ALA A 84 -17.02 4.53 6.53
C ALA A 84 -17.53 5.44 7.67
N THR A 85 -16.84 6.55 7.93
CA THR A 85 -17.25 7.53 8.95
C THR A 85 -18.58 8.20 8.59
N PHE A 86 -18.77 8.59 7.33
CA PHE A 86 -20.03 9.15 6.85
C PHE A 86 -21.20 8.18 7.06
N ASN A 87 -21.07 6.93 6.61
CA ASN A 87 -22.11 5.91 6.74
C ASN A 87 -22.49 5.62 8.19
N ILE A 88 -21.50 5.63 9.10
CA ILE A 88 -21.74 5.47 10.54
C ILE A 88 -22.53 6.67 11.08
N ARG A 89 -22.13 7.90 10.75
CA ARG A 89 -22.78 9.14 11.21
C ARG A 89 -24.22 9.22 10.72
N GLU A 90 -24.45 8.96 9.44
CA GLU A 90 -25.79 8.93 8.84
C GLU A 90 -26.71 7.93 9.58
N LYS A 91 -26.20 6.72 9.85
CA LYS A 91 -26.97 5.70 10.56
C LYS A 91 -27.25 6.08 12.02
N ILE A 92 -26.30 6.70 12.71
CA ILE A 92 -26.51 7.22 14.07
C ILE A 92 -27.59 8.30 14.05
N PHE A 93 -27.52 9.24 13.09
CA PHE A 93 -28.48 10.33 12.98
C PHE A 93 -29.90 9.82 12.71
N TYR A 94 -30.04 8.84 11.82
CA TYR A 94 -31.33 8.20 11.55
C TYR A 94 -31.90 7.49 12.79
N ILE A 95 -31.07 6.87 13.63
CA ILE A 95 -31.51 6.23 14.88
C ILE A 95 -31.91 7.27 15.94
N LEU A 96 -31.31 8.46 15.93
CA LEU A 96 -31.61 9.51 16.91
C LEU A 96 -32.86 10.34 16.56
N MET A 97 -33.18 10.46 15.27
CA MET A 97 -34.36 11.20 14.79
C MET A 97 -35.65 10.38 14.74
N ASN A 98 -35.55 9.06 14.86
CA ASN A 98 -36.69 8.13 14.93
C ASN A 98 -36.85 7.61 16.35
#